data_AF-A0A662FQ61-F1
#
_entry.id   AF-A0A662FQ61-F1
#
_cell.length_a   1.000
_cell.length_b   1.000
_cell.length_c   1.000
_cell.angle_alpha   90.00
_cell.angle_beta   90.00
_cell.angle_gamma   90.00
#
_symmetry.space_group_name_H-M   'P 1'
#
loop_
_entity.id
_entity.type
_entity.pdbx_description
1 polymer ?
#
loop_
_entity_poly.entity_id
_entity_poly.type
_entity_poly.pdbx_seq_one_letter_code
_entity_poly.pdbx_strand_id
1 'polypeptide(L)'
;MKKSTIKDYFERKKKSTISLLLLGILVYVVFLLVIRVDIYEVFSIVQQADSRALILAIVFDTFFIIFYALAWFSLVRIVSNNIKIKDALLAVILGWFGDMVVPAAFMTGEVIRLYYVNKKCNIDYGRLVPTVIIHRLLSAV
;
A
#
# COMPACT_ATOMS: atom_id res chain seq x y z
N MET A 1 -16.76 7.35 38.49
CA MET A 1 -15.81 6.68 37.55
C MET A 1 -15.95 7.34 36.18
N LYS A 2 -14.82 7.77 35.59
CA LYS A 2 -14.64 8.91 34.67
C LYS A 2 -15.16 8.64 33.24
N LYS A 3 -16.24 9.33 32.83
CA LYS A 3 -16.79 9.32 31.45
C LYS A 3 -16.02 10.23 30.47
N SER A 4 -14.97 10.92 30.94
CA SER A 4 -14.15 11.85 30.13
C SER A 4 -13.04 11.18 29.31
N THR A 5 -12.87 9.86 29.38
CA THR A 5 -11.58 9.24 29.01
C THR A 5 -11.49 8.79 27.55
N ILE A 6 -12.59 8.48 26.89
CA ILE A 6 -12.58 7.92 25.51
C ILE A 6 -12.59 9.03 24.45
N LYS A 7 -13.44 10.06 24.62
CA LYS A 7 -13.56 11.16 23.66
C LYS A 7 -12.26 11.97 23.57
N ASP A 8 -11.62 12.22 24.70
CA ASP A 8 -10.33 12.92 24.77
C ASP A 8 -9.19 12.12 24.13
N TYR A 9 -9.24 10.79 24.17
CA TYR A 9 -8.26 9.92 23.51
C TYR A 9 -8.37 10.01 21.98
N PHE A 10 -9.60 9.93 21.44
CA PHE A 10 -9.84 10.07 20.00
C PHE A 10 -9.48 11.47 19.48
N GLU A 11 -9.81 12.53 20.22
CA GLU A 11 -9.42 13.90 19.86
C GLU A 11 -7.89 14.08 19.87
N ARG A 12 -7.18 13.51 20.85
CA ARG A 12 -5.70 13.55 20.89
C ARG A 12 -5.08 12.78 19.73
N LYS A 13 -5.60 11.60 19.41
CA LYS A 13 -5.15 10.75 18.29
C LYS A 13 -5.43 11.42 16.93
N LYS A 14 -6.59 12.05 16.78
CA LYS A 14 -6.96 12.84 15.60
C LYS A 14 -6.02 14.05 15.44
N LYS A 15 -5.75 14.80 16.50
CA LYS A 15 -4.81 15.92 16.49
C LYS A 15 -3.39 15.49 16.14
N SER A 16 -2.93 14.35 16.67
CA SER A 16 -1.62 13.77 16.33
C SER A 16 -1.54 13.33 14.86
N THR A 17 -2.60 12.71 14.32
CA THR A 17 -2.66 12.30 12.91
C THR A 17 -2.63 13.51 11.97
N ILE A 18 -3.42 14.55 12.26
CA ILE A 18 -3.42 15.80 11.48
C ILE A 18 -2.05 16.49 11.56
N SER A 19 -1.42 16.52 12.73
CA SER A 19 -0.09 17.10 12.89
C SER A 19 0.98 16.36 12.07
N LEU A 20 0.91 15.03 12.00
CA LEU A 20 1.80 14.20 11.17
C LEU A 20 1.58 14.45 9.68
N LEU A 21 0.32 14.56 9.24
CA LEU A 21 -0.01 14.90 7.85
C LEU A 21 0.52 16.29 7.47
N LEU A 22 0.33 17.29 8.34
CA LEU A 22 0.85 18.64 8.14
C LEU A 22 2.38 18.66 8.08
N LEU A 23 3.05 17.88 8.94
CA LEU A 23 4.50 17.72 8.90
C LEU A 23 4.95 17.10 7.56
N GLY A 24 4.27 16.06 7.09
CA GLY A 24 4.56 15.43 5.79
C GLY A 24 4.39 16.40 4.63
N ILE A 25 3.30 17.18 4.61
CA ILE A 25 3.07 18.23 3.61
C ILE A 25 4.18 19.29 3.68
N LEU A 26 4.56 19.72 4.89
CA LEU A 26 5.61 20.71 5.08
C LEU A 26 6.96 20.21 4.55
N VAL A 27 7.33 18.97 4.87
CA VAL A 27 8.55 18.33 4.36
C VAL A 27 8.52 18.25 2.82
N TYR A 28 7.37 17.87 2.24
CA TYR A 28 7.20 17.81 0.79
C TYR A 28 7.32 19.18 0.12
N VAL A 29 6.73 20.24 0.70
CA VAL A 29 6.87 21.61 0.18
C VAL A 29 8.31 22.08 0.27
N VAL A 30 8.99 21.85 1.39
CA VAL A 30 10.43 22.19 1.53
C VAL A 30 11.26 21.47 0.47
N PHE A 31 10.98 20.19 0.22
CA PHE A 31 11.64 19.42 -0.83
C PHE A 31 11.46 20.05 -2.23
N LEU A 32 10.23 20.44 -2.59
CA LEU A 32 9.97 21.10 -3.88
C LEU A 32 10.70 22.45 -4.01
N LEU A 33 10.79 23.21 -2.91
CA LEU A 33 11.54 24.48 -2.88
C LEU A 33 13.05 24.27 -3.01
N VAL A 34 13.60 23.24 -2.38
CA VAL A 34 15.04 22.91 -2.45
C VAL A 34 15.44 22.52 -3.88
N ILE A 35 14.61 21.72 -4.56
CA ILE A 35 14.84 21.33 -5.96
C ILE A 35 14.53 22.46 -6.95
N ARG A 36 13.88 23.54 -6.49
CA ARG A 36 13.45 24.68 -7.31
C ARG A 36 12.58 24.24 -8.49
N VAL A 37 11.58 23.41 -8.21
CA VAL A 37 10.64 22.91 -9.22
C VAL A 37 9.86 24.08 -9.84
N ASP A 38 9.92 24.20 -11.16
CA ASP A 38 9.06 25.09 -11.91
C ASP A 38 7.69 24.42 -12.15
N ILE A 39 6.67 24.90 -11.43
CA ILE A 39 5.31 24.35 -11.49
C ILE A 39 4.72 24.52 -12.90
N TYR A 40 5.05 25.59 -13.61
CA TYR A 40 4.56 25.83 -14.97
C TYR A 40 5.18 24.83 -15.95
N GLU A 41 6.47 24.56 -15.82
CA GLU A 41 7.15 23.56 -16.63
C GLU A 41 6.53 22.17 -16.40
N VAL A 42 6.36 21.75 -15.14
CA VAL A 42 5.72 20.47 -14.79
C VAL A 42 4.32 20.37 -15.40
N PHE A 43 3.51 21.43 -15.29
CA PHE A 43 2.16 21.44 -15.86
C PHE A 43 2.18 21.36 -17.39
N SER A 44 3.12 22.04 -18.04
CA SER A 44 3.28 21.99 -19.50
C SER A 44 3.68 20.59 -19.99
N ILE A 45 4.53 19.88 -19.25
CA ILE A 45 4.93 18.50 -19.55
C ILE A 45 3.73 17.56 -19.42
N VAL A 46 2.93 17.71 -18.35
CA VAL A 46 1.73 16.90 -18.14
C VAL A 46 0.69 17.14 -19.23
N GLN A 47 0.51 18.38 -19.70
CA GLN A 47 -0.39 18.67 -20.83
C GLN A 47 0.08 18.09 -22.16
N GLN A 48 1.39 18.03 -22.39
CA GLN A 48 1.97 17.46 -23.61
C GLN A 48 2.04 15.94 -23.59
N ALA A 49 1.76 15.30 -22.45
CA ALA A 49 1.77 13.86 -22.33
C ALA A 49 0.71 13.22 -23.24
N ASP A 50 1.12 12.22 -24.02
CA ASP A 50 0.20 11.47 -24.87
C ASP A 50 -0.87 10.78 -24.01
N SER A 51 -2.12 11.20 -24.17
CA SER A 51 -3.26 10.63 -23.44
C SER A 51 -3.42 9.14 -23.68
N ARG A 52 -3.05 8.62 -24.86
CA ARG A 52 -3.09 7.18 -25.16
C ARG A 52 -2.06 6.43 -24.33
N ALA A 53 -0.84 6.96 -24.24
CA ALA A 53 0.21 6.39 -23.41
C ALA A 53 -0.18 6.38 -21.93
N LEU A 54 -0.83 7.45 -21.43
CA LEU A 54 -1.34 7.51 -20.06
C LEU A 54 -2.41 6.46 -19.79
N ILE A 55 -3.38 6.29 -20.69
CA ILE A 55 -4.43 5.26 -20.56
C ILE A 55 -3.80 3.87 -20.57
N LEU A 56 -2.86 3.61 -21.49
CA LEU A 56 -2.12 2.34 -21.54
C LEU A 56 -1.35 2.08 -20.24
N ALA A 57 -0.68 3.08 -19.70
CA ALA A 57 0.03 2.97 -18.43
C ALA A 57 -0.91 2.56 -17.29
N ILE A 58 -2.07 3.22 -17.16
CA ILE A 58 -3.09 2.87 -16.15
C ILE A 58 -3.60 1.43 -16.34
N VAL A 59 -3.83 1.03 -17.59
CA VAL A 59 -4.30 -0.33 -17.91
C VAL A 59 -3.25 -1.37 -17.53
N PHE A 60 -1.98 -1.18 -17.94
CA PHE A 60 -0.90 -2.11 -17.60
C PHE A 60 -0.62 -2.14 -16.11
N ASP A 61 -0.63 -1.01 -15.42
CA ASP A 61 -0.46 -0.94 -13.97
C ASP A 61 -1.59 -1.70 -13.26
N THR A 62 -2.84 -1.53 -13.70
CA THR A 62 -3.99 -2.26 -13.17
C THR A 62 -3.82 -3.78 -13.37
N PHE A 63 -3.41 -4.21 -14.55
CA PHE A 63 -3.13 -5.62 -14.81
C PHE A 63 -1.98 -6.16 -13.98
N PHE A 64 -0.94 -5.35 -13.77
CA PHE A 64 0.18 -5.71 -12.90
C PHE A 64 -0.31 -6.01 -11.48
N ILE A 65 -1.19 -5.19 -10.89
CA ILE A 65 -1.79 -5.47 -9.56
C ILE A 65 -2.50 -6.83 -9.56
N ILE A 66 -3.29 -7.09 -10.59
CA ILE A 66 -4.09 -8.33 -10.71
C ILE A 66 -3.16 -9.54 -10.82
N PHE A 67 -2.17 -9.51 -11.71
CA PHE A 67 -1.23 -10.61 -11.88
C PHE A 67 -0.35 -10.81 -10.65
N TYR A 68 0.08 -9.73 -9.99
CA TYR A 68 0.80 -9.79 -8.73
C TYR A 68 -0.02 -10.47 -7.63
N ALA A 69 -1.33 -10.17 -7.55
CA ALA A 69 -2.22 -10.85 -6.61
C ALA A 69 -2.47 -12.31 -6.97
N LEU A 70 -2.58 -12.64 -8.26
CA LEU A 70 -2.76 -14.02 -8.73
C LEU A 70 -1.51 -14.87 -8.48
N ALA A 71 -0.31 -14.32 -8.69
CA ALA A 71 0.95 -14.99 -8.38
C ALA A 71 1.04 -15.32 -6.88
N TRP A 72 0.70 -14.35 -6.03
CA TRP A 72 0.69 -14.59 -4.58
C TRP A 72 -0.42 -15.56 -4.14
N PHE A 73 -1.61 -15.48 -4.76
CA PHE A 73 -2.70 -16.44 -4.53
C PHE A 73 -2.23 -17.88 -4.77
N SER A 74 -1.50 -18.13 -5.86
CA SER A 74 -0.95 -19.44 -6.17
C SER A 74 -0.01 -19.94 -5.07
N LEU A 75 0.83 -19.07 -4.52
CA LEU A 75 1.73 -19.42 -3.40
C LEU A 75 0.96 -19.74 -2.12
N VAL A 76 -0.04 -18.94 -1.75
CA VAL A 76 -0.84 -19.19 -0.54
C VAL A 76 -1.66 -20.47 -0.68
N ARG A 77 -2.13 -20.78 -1.89
CA ARG A 77 -2.93 -21.98 -2.16
C ARG A 77 -2.17 -23.29 -1.91
N ILE A 78 -0.84 -23.28 -2.04
CA ILE A 78 0.03 -24.41 -1.67
C ILE A 78 -0.06 -24.70 -0.16
N VAL A 79 -0.28 -23.66 0.65
CA VAL A 79 -0.30 -23.74 2.10
C VAL A 79 -1.73 -23.95 2.66
N SER A 80 -2.74 -23.40 2.00
CA SER A 80 -4.14 -23.50 2.40
C SER A 80 -5.08 -23.45 1.21
N ASN A 81 -5.98 -24.43 1.11
CA ASN A 81 -6.93 -24.52 0.00
C ASN A 81 -8.18 -23.64 0.18
N ASN A 82 -8.26 -22.89 1.28
CA ASN A 82 -9.43 -22.09 1.66
C ASN A 82 -9.41 -20.66 1.12
N ILE A 83 -8.27 -20.19 0.58
CA ILE A 83 -8.15 -18.83 0.06
C ILE A 83 -8.92 -18.67 -1.26
N LYS A 84 -9.62 -17.55 -1.43
CA LYS A 84 -10.25 -17.16 -2.70
C LYS A 84 -9.39 -16.10 -3.39
N ILE A 85 -9.46 -16.04 -4.72
CA ILE A 85 -8.75 -15.03 -5.53
C ILE A 85 -9.08 -13.61 -5.07
N LYS A 86 -10.36 -13.35 -4.75
CA LYS A 86 -10.81 -12.06 -4.21
C LYS A 86 -10.07 -11.66 -2.93
N ASP A 87 -9.83 -12.62 -2.03
CA ASP A 87 -9.15 -12.34 -0.77
C ASP A 87 -7.67 -12.00 -1.01
N ALA A 88 -7.00 -12.69 -1.94
CA ALA A 88 -5.64 -12.36 -2.34
C ALA A 88 -5.54 -10.97 -3.01
N LEU A 89 -6.47 -10.64 -3.90
CA LEU A 89 -6.55 -9.33 -4.56
C LEU A 89 -6.74 -8.20 -3.54
N LEU A 90 -7.70 -8.36 -2.62
CA LEU A 90 -7.93 -7.38 -1.56
C LEU A 90 -6.70 -7.23 -0.66
N ALA A 91 -6.04 -8.33 -0.32
CA ALA A 91 -4.87 -8.30 0.54
C ALA A 91 -3.69 -7.56 -0.11
N VAL A 92 -3.48 -7.70 -1.42
CA VAL A 92 -2.45 -6.96 -2.17
C VAL A 92 -2.79 -5.47 -2.26
N ILE A 93 -4.04 -5.12 -2.61
CA ILE A 93 -4.48 -3.71 -2.69
C ILE A 93 -4.33 -3.03 -1.32
N LEU A 94 -4.77 -3.69 -0.25
CA LEU A 94 -4.59 -3.20 1.12
C LEU A 94 -3.12 -3.06 1.49
N GLY A 95 -2.28 -4.00 1.02
CA GLY A 95 -0.84 -3.94 1.21
C GLY A 95 -0.23 -2.68 0.59
N TRP A 96 -0.45 -2.48 -0.71
CA TRP A 96 0.04 -1.28 -1.41
C TRP A 96 -0.49 0.01 -0.83
N PHE A 97 -1.78 0.06 -0.47
CA PHE A 97 -2.32 1.23 0.22
C PHE A 97 -1.60 1.48 1.55
N GLY A 98 -1.29 0.41 2.30
CA GLY A 98 -0.50 0.47 3.51
C GLY A 98 0.90 1.06 3.29
N ASP A 99 1.59 0.65 2.23
CA ASP A 99 2.92 1.17 1.89
C ASP A 99 2.90 2.62 1.41
N MET A 100 1.81 3.06 0.77
CA MET A 100 1.63 4.47 0.38
C MET A 100 1.33 5.37 1.59
N VAL A 101 0.63 4.84 2.60
CA VAL A 101 0.27 5.60 3.81
C VAL A 101 1.42 5.62 4.82
N VAL A 102 2.13 4.50 4.96
CA VAL A 102 3.18 4.33 5.95
C VAL A 102 4.54 4.23 5.26
N PRO A 103 5.38 5.26 5.33
CA PRO A 103 6.71 5.26 4.72
C PRO A 103 7.67 4.37 5.53
N ALA A 104 7.51 3.05 5.39
CA ALA A 104 8.27 2.02 6.09
C ALA A 104 8.94 1.05 5.09
N ALA A 105 9.57 1.60 4.05
CA ALA A 105 10.37 0.86 3.06
C ALA A 105 9.66 -0.36 2.44
N PHE A 106 8.36 -0.23 2.12
CA PHE A 106 7.54 -1.29 1.52
C PHE A 106 7.37 -2.56 2.40
N MET A 107 7.57 -2.45 3.72
CA MET A 107 7.37 -3.56 4.66
C MET A 107 5.97 -3.58 5.27
N THR A 108 5.28 -2.43 5.29
CA THR A 108 3.98 -2.32 5.97
C THR A 108 2.90 -3.08 5.21
N GLY A 109 2.92 -2.99 3.89
CA GLY A 109 1.96 -3.65 3.02
C GLY A 109 2.03 -5.17 3.13
N GLU A 110 3.22 -5.72 3.34
CA GLU A 110 3.43 -7.15 3.52
C GLU A 110 2.82 -7.66 4.82
N VAL A 111 3.04 -6.92 5.91
CA VAL A 111 2.45 -7.23 7.23
C VAL A 111 0.92 -7.15 7.15
N ILE A 112 0.37 -6.11 6.50
CA ILE A 112 -1.08 -5.94 6.32
C ILE A 112 -1.67 -7.10 5.53
N ARG A 113 -1.02 -7.50 4.44
CA ARG A 113 -1.45 -8.60 3.58
C ARG A 113 -1.46 -9.94 4.32
N LEU A 114 -0.39 -10.22 5.07
CA LEU A 114 -0.28 -11.42 5.94
C LEU A 114 -1.37 -11.44 7.00
N TYR A 115 -1.57 -10.32 7.69
CA TYR A 115 -2.59 -10.18 8.74
C TYR A 115 -3.99 -10.41 8.18
N TYR A 116 -4.31 -9.81 7.03
CA TYR A 116 -5.62 -9.96 6.38
C TYR A 116 -5.92 -11.42 6.04
N VAL A 117 -4.97 -12.11 5.39
CA VAL A 117 -5.17 -13.50 4.96
C VAL A 117 -5.17 -14.47 6.14
N ASN A 118 -4.31 -14.28 7.14
CA ASN A 118 -4.37 -15.04 8.39
C ASN A 118 -5.75 -14.93 9.03
N LYS A 119 -6.29 -13.70 9.16
CA LYS A 119 -7.61 -13.48 9.74
C LYS A 119 -8.75 -14.11 8.93
N LYS A 120 -8.60 -14.22 7.61
CA LYS A 120 -9.61 -14.81 6.72
C LYS A 120 -9.55 -16.33 6.64
N CYS A 121 -8.36 -16.90 6.60
CA CYS A 121 -8.15 -18.32 6.32
C CYS A 121 -7.64 -19.13 7.52
N ASN A 122 -7.38 -18.47 8.66
CA ASN A 122 -6.84 -19.04 9.89
C ASN A 122 -5.56 -19.87 9.68
N ILE A 123 -4.63 -19.34 8.88
CA ILE A 123 -3.38 -20.01 8.49
C ILE A 123 -2.27 -19.61 9.46
N ASP A 124 -1.53 -20.57 9.99
CA ASP A 124 -0.37 -20.29 10.84
C ASP A 124 0.67 -19.39 10.15
N TYR A 125 1.20 -18.40 10.88
CA TYR A 125 2.17 -17.46 10.34
C TYR A 125 3.47 -18.15 9.91
N GLY A 126 3.87 -19.24 10.56
CA GLY A 126 5.05 -20.01 10.19
C GLY A 126 4.98 -20.60 8.78
N ARG A 127 3.76 -20.87 8.29
CA ARG A 127 3.54 -21.34 6.91
C ARG A 127 3.20 -20.20 5.94
N LEU A 128 2.61 -19.11 6.44
CA LEU A 128 2.17 -17.98 5.59
C LEU A 128 3.32 -17.02 5.24
N VAL A 129 4.21 -16.70 6.18
CA VAL A 129 5.34 -15.76 5.97
C VAL A 129 6.26 -16.20 4.81
N PRO A 130 6.65 -17.49 4.68
CA PRO A 130 7.47 -17.94 3.55
C PRO A 130 6.86 -17.63 2.19
N THR A 131 5.52 -17.64 2.06
CA THR A 131 4.85 -17.32 0.79
C THR A 131 5.11 -15.89 0.35
N VAL A 132 5.20 -14.95 1.28
CA VAL A 132 5.49 -13.54 0.99
C VAL A 132 6.95 -13.34 0.66
N ILE A 133 7.85 -13.99 1.38
CA ILE A 133 9.30 -13.93 1.11
C ILE A 133 9.59 -14.46 -0.30
N ILE A 134 9.06 -15.64 -0.63
CA ILE A 134 9.21 -16.22 -1.98
C ILE A 134 8.59 -15.29 -3.03
N HIS A 135 7.42 -14.71 -2.75
CA HIS A 135 6.80 -13.78 -3.68
C HIS A 135 7.68 -12.55 -3.96
N ARG A 136 8.31 -11.97 -2.94
CA ARG A 136 9.26 -10.86 -3.13
C ARG A 136 10.45 -11.27 -3.96
N LEU A 137 11.06 -12.43 -3.67
CA LEU A 137 12.22 -12.93 -4.41
C LEU A 137 11.88 -13.14 -5.89
N LEU A 138 10.72 -13.72 -6.17
CA LEU A 138 10.22 -13.91 -7.54
C LEU A 138 9.86 -12.59 -8.23
N SER A 139 9.47 -11.57 -7.47
CA SER A 139 9.11 -10.25 -8.03
C SER A 139 10.32 -9.30 -8.14
N ALA A 140 11.46 -9.66 -7.55
CA ALA A 140 12.68 -8.85 -7.56
C ALA A 140 13.58 -9.12 -8.77
N VAL A 141 13.29 -10.20 -9.51
CA VAL A 141 13.96 -10.60 -10.76
C VAL A 141 13.05 -10.21 -11.92
#